data_AF-A0A936W8C1-F1
#
_entry.id   AF-A0A936W8C1-F1
#
_cell.length_a   1.000
_cell.length_b   1.000
_cell.length_c   1.000
_cell.angle_alpha   90.00
_cell.angle_beta   90.00
_cell.angle_gamma   90.00
#
_symmetry.space_group_name_H-M   'P 1'
#
loop_
_entity.id
_entity.type
_entity.pdbx_description
1 polymer ?
#
loop_
_entity_poly.entity_id
_entity_poly.type
_entity_poly.pdbx_seq_one_letter_code
_entity_poly.pdbx_strand_id
1 'polypeptide(L)'
;MKLLLTCEHGGNKVPTIYRPLFKDADAVLHSHRGWDPGALGLFERLKADADAHFHSTTSRLLVELNRSPHHPALFSRYTKPLPLTERKTLLGRYYLPYRAAVEEQVAKWATKRETVMHVAVHSFTPVLNSEVRTLDIGLLYDPSRRIEKQWALRWRDTMLAIDPTVEVRMNRPYLGKADGLPTYLRKLHPTHYAGIELEVNQGHLVNGKFPKDLALLVRESLKRSLAR
;
A
#
# COMPACT_ATOMS: atom_id res chain seq x y z
N MET A 1 20.51 1.71 6.11
CA MET A 1 19.07 1.36 5.99
C MET A 1 18.44 2.32 5.01
N LYS A 2 17.56 1.82 4.14
CA LYS A 2 16.88 2.58 3.08
C LYS A 2 15.38 2.52 3.24
N LEU A 3 14.71 3.67 3.23
CA LEU A 3 13.27 3.77 3.28
C LEU A 3 12.68 3.75 1.86
N LEU A 4 11.87 2.73 1.58
CA LEU A 4 11.04 2.64 0.39
C LEU A 4 9.60 2.96 0.75
N LEU A 5 8.96 3.88 0.04
CA LEU A 5 7.52 4.05 0.11
C LEU A 5 6.85 3.58 -1.17
N THR A 6 5.71 2.89 -1.02
CA THR A 6 4.83 2.61 -2.16
C THR A 6 3.38 3.02 -1.89
N CYS A 7 2.60 3.27 -2.94
CA CYS A 7 1.16 3.45 -2.86
C CYS A 7 0.52 2.90 -4.14
N GLU A 8 0.17 1.61 -4.12
CA GLU A 8 -0.38 0.85 -5.23
C GLU A 8 -1.78 1.31 -5.63
N HIS A 9 -2.57 1.77 -4.66
CA HIS A 9 -4.00 2.08 -4.81
C HIS A 9 -4.30 3.58 -4.71
N GLY A 10 -3.34 4.41 -5.08
CA GLY A 10 -3.40 5.87 -4.88
C GLY A 10 -4.44 6.61 -5.73
N GLY A 11 -5.07 5.97 -6.70
CA GLY A 11 -6.12 6.61 -7.49
C GLY A 11 -7.04 5.63 -8.21
N ASN A 12 -8.13 6.15 -8.74
CA ASN A 12 -9.18 5.40 -9.44
C ASN A 12 -9.25 5.71 -10.93
N LYS A 13 -8.20 6.30 -11.54
CA LYS A 13 -8.23 6.68 -12.95
C LYS A 13 -8.29 5.43 -13.85
N VAL A 14 -9.16 5.47 -14.85
CA VAL A 14 -9.19 4.49 -15.94
C VAL A 14 -8.64 5.16 -17.21
N PRO A 15 -7.55 4.64 -17.81
CA PRO A 15 -7.00 5.16 -19.06
C PRO A 15 -8.04 5.16 -20.18
N THR A 16 -8.01 6.16 -21.06
CA THR A 16 -9.04 6.39 -22.10
C THR A 16 -9.36 5.15 -22.92
N ILE A 17 -8.35 4.37 -23.32
CA ILE A 17 -8.50 3.14 -24.11
C ILE A 17 -9.35 2.06 -23.40
N TYR A 18 -9.37 2.04 -22.06
CA TYR A 18 -10.12 1.07 -21.27
C TYR A 18 -11.44 1.62 -20.72
N ARG A 19 -11.71 2.92 -20.82
CA ARG A 19 -12.99 3.51 -20.35
C ARG A 19 -14.23 2.78 -20.87
N PRO A 20 -14.28 2.28 -22.13
CA PRO A 20 -15.44 1.52 -22.61
C PRO A 20 -15.73 0.23 -21.83
N LEU A 21 -14.76 -0.34 -21.11
CA LEU A 21 -14.95 -1.54 -20.26
C LEU A 21 -15.59 -1.21 -18.90
N PHE A 22 -15.59 0.06 -18.52
CA PHE A 22 -16.03 0.56 -17.22
C PHE A 22 -17.35 1.34 -17.34
N LYS A 23 -18.17 1.01 -18.35
CA LYS A 23 -19.56 1.49 -18.43
C LYS A 23 -20.27 1.09 -17.14
N ASP A 24 -21.01 2.02 -16.55
CA ASP A 24 -21.76 1.85 -15.30
C ASP A 24 -20.90 1.50 -14.07
N ALA A 25 -19.58 1.70 -14.14
CA ALA A 25 -18.67 1.39 -13.05
C ALA A 25 -18.39 2.59 -12.12
N ASP A 26 -18.99 3.76 -12.38
CA ASP A 26 -18.64 5.03 -11.72
C ASP A 26 -18.73 4.93 -10.19
N ALA A 27 -19.84 4.41 -9.66
CA ALA A 27 -20.01 4.22 -8.22
C ALA A 27 -18.94 3.30 -7.61
N VAL A 28 -18.55 2.24 -8.33
CA VAL A 28 -17.53 1.29 -7.84
C VAL A 28 -16.13 1.89 -7.94
N LEU A 29 -15.84 2.64 -9.01
CA LEU A 29 -14.57 3.37 -9.19
C LEU A 29 -14.37 4.43 -8.11
N HIS A 30 -15.43 5.12 -7.67
CA HIS A 30 -15.38 6.11 -6.60
C HIS A 30 -15.43 5.52 -5.19
N SER A 31 -15.68 4.22 -5.05
CA SER A 31 -15.65 3.51 -3.76
C SER A 31 -14.26 2.96 -3.40
N HIS A 32 -14.12 2.46 -2.16
CA HIS A 32 -12.92 1.73 -1.69
C HIS A 32 -12.56 0.49 -2.54
N ARG A 33 -13.44 0.04 -3.44
CA ARG A 33 -13.14 -1.06 -4.38
C ARG A 33 -12.28 -0.58 -5.55
N GLY A 34 -12.38 0.70 -5.92
CA GLY A 34 -11.67 1.29 -7.05
C GLY A 34 -10.24 1.73 -6.71
N TRP A 35 -10.01 2.12 -5.45
CA TRP A 35 -8.80 2.73 -4.94
C TRP A 35 -8.86 2.82 -3.42
N ASP A 36 -7.82 3.38 -2.79
CA ASP A 36 -7.74 3.62 -1.36
C ASP A 36 -7.87 5.13 -1.06
N PRO A 37 -9.09 5.64 -0.78
CA PRO A 37 -9.33 7.04 -0.47
C PRO A 37 -8.35 7.62 0.58
N GLY A 38 -7.69 8.73 0.22
CA GLY A 38 -6.75 9.43 1.09
C GLY A 38 -5.33 8.85 1.15
N ALA A 39 -5.10 7.61 0.72
CA ALA A 39 -3.80 6.96 0.80
C ALA A 39 -2.71 7.71 0.02
N LEU A 40 -3.00 8.15 -1.21
CA LEU A 40 -2.04 8.95 -1.99
C LEU A 40 -1.73 10.30 -1.32
N GLY A 41 -2.74 10.95 -0.72
CA GLY A 41 -2.54 12.20 0.00
C GLY A 41 -1.65 12.05 1.23
N LEU A 42 -1.74 10.90 1.92
CA LEU A 42 -0.84 10.55 3.01
C LEU A 42 0.56 10.23 2.47
N PHE A 43 0.67 9.37 1.45
CA PHE A 43 1.93 9.04 0.79
C PHE A 43 2.71 10.29 0.37
N GLU A 44 2.05 11.27 -0.25
CA GLU A 44 2.65 12.53 -0.68
C GLU A 44 3.26 13.34 0.48
N ARG A 45 2.74 13.21 1.70
CA ARG A 45 3.30 13.84 2.90
C ARG A 45 4.49 13.07 3.48
N LEU A 46 4.54 11.75 3.26
CA LEU A 46 5.60 10.87 3.75
C LEU A 46 6.80 10.80 2.81
N LYS A 47 6.58 10.96 1.49
CA LYS A 47 7.59 10.68 0.46
C LYS A 47 8.85 11.54 0.55
N ALA A 48 8.77 12.73 1.14
CA ALA A 48 9.91 13.61 1.32
C ALA A 48 10.97 13.03 2.27
N ASP A 49 10.61 12.09 3.15
CA ASP A 49 11.53 11.43 4.08
C ASP A 49 12.02 10.06 3.56
N ALA A 50 11.64 9.67 2.33
CA ALA A 50 11.98 8.38 1.73
C ALA A 50 13.21 8.45 0.81
N ASP A 51 14.02 7.39 0.79
CA ASP A 51 15.13 7.26 -0.14
C ASP A 51 14.66 6.94 -1.58
N ALA A 52 13.52 6.26 -1.72
CA ALA A 52 12.82 6.07 -2.98
C ALA A 52 11.32 5.91 -2.76
N HIS A 53 10.51 6.28 -3.74
CA HIS A 53 9.06 6.23 -3.62
C HIS A 53 8.36 5.97 -4.96
N PHE A 54 7.34 5.12 -4.96
CA PHE A 54 6.57 4.79 -6.17
C PHE A 54 5.07 4.81 -5.86
N HIS A 55 4.24 5.33 -6.76
CA HIS A 55 2.80 5.30 -6.58
C HIS A 55 2.09 5.10 -7.92
N SER A 56 0.84 4.68 -7.84
CA SER A 56 -0.06 4.64 -9.00
C SER A 56 -1.28 5.52 -8.76
N THR A 57 -1.80 6.08 -9.86
CA THR A 57 -3.07 6.80 -9.87
C THR A 57 -4.16 6.04 -10.65
N THR A 58 -3.82 4.88 -11.23
CA THR A 58 -4.77 4.05 -11.95
C THR A 58 -5.57 3.18 -10.99
N SER A 59 -6.86 2.98 -11.28
CA SER A 59 -7.69 2.11 -10.45
C SER A 59 -7.11 0.69 -10.37
N ARG A 60 -7.14 0.13 -9.17
CA ARG A 60 -6.84 -1.29 -8.93
C ARG A 60 -7.78 -2.23 -9.68
N LEU A 61 -8.94 -1.73 -10.13
CA LEU A 61 -9.88 -2.49 -10.96
C LEU A 61 -9.39 -2.64 -12.41
N LEU A 62 -8.44 -1.83 -12.87
CA LEU A 62 -7.80 -2.03 -14.17
C LEU A 62 -6.88 -3.25 -14.09
N VAL A 63 -5.91 -3.18 -13.19
CA VAL A 63 -5.02 -4.26 -12.76
C VAL A 63 -4.55 -4.00 -11.34
N GLU A 64 -4.52 -5.05 -10.55
CA GLU A 64 -4.18 -4.98 -9.14
C GLU A 64 -2.66 -5.10 -8.93
N LEU A 65 -2.00 -3.97 -8.64
CA LEU A 65 -0.54 -3.89 -8.46
C LEU A 65 -0.03 -4.58 -7.18
N ASN A 66 -0.90 -4.75 -6.18
CA ASN A 66 -0.62 -5.43 -4.91
C ASN A 66 -1.08 -6.91 -4.96
N ARG A 67 -1.00 -7.57 -6.12
CA ARG A 67 -1.23 -9.02 -6.30
C ARG A 67 -0.20 -9.62 -7.26
N SER A 68 0.11 -10.91 -7.10
CA SER A 68 1.01 -11.60 -8.03
C SER A 68 0.37 -11.85 -9.41
N PRO A 69 1.17 -12.11 -10.47
CA PRO A 69 0.67 -12.32 -11.84
C PRO A 69 -0.32 -13.48 -12.00
N HIS A 70 -0.33 -14.45 -11.07
CA HIS A 70 -1.20 -15.61 -11.10
C HIS A 70 -2.38 -15.51 -10.14
N HIS A 71 -2.47 -14.41 -9.39
CA HIS A 71 -3.54 -14.23 -8.42
C HIS A 71 -4.91 -14.09 -9.12
N PRO A 72 -5.97 -14.77 -8.67
CA PRO A 72 -7.29 -14.75 -9.34
C PRO A 72 -7.94 -13.36 -9.38
N ALA A 73 -7.54 -12.48 -8.46
CA ALA A 73 -7.98 -11.09 -8.37
C ALA A 73 -7.04 -10.08 -9.05
N LEU A 74 -6.02 -10.51 -9.81
CA LEU A 74 -5.15 -9.60 -10.56
C LEU A 74 -5.94 -8.71 -11.54
N PHE A 75 -6.92 -9.32 -12.22
CA PHE A 75 -7.85 -8.64 -13.09
C PHE A 75 -9.23 -8.60 -12.43
N SER A 76 -9.87 -7.43 -12.44
CA SER A 76 -11.24 -7.29 -11.94
C SER A 76 -12.25 -7.86 -12.95
N ARG A 77 -13.54 -7.86 -12.58
CA ARG A 77 -14.62 -8.21 -13.50
C ARG A 77 -14.64 -7.40 -14.81
N TYR A 78 -14.07 -6.19 -14.82
CA TYR A 78 -14.07 -5.30 -15.98
C TYR A 78 -12.98 -5.66 -16.99
N THR A 79 -11.81 -6.10 -16.52
CA THR A 79 -10.65 -6.39 -17.39
C THR A 79 -10.39 -7.88 -17.56
N LYS A 80 -10.97 -8.74 -16.72
CA LYS A 80 -10.89 -10.20 -16.84
C LYS A 80 -11.43 -10.74 -18.16
N PRO A 81 -12.52 -10.21 -18.77
CA PRO A 81 -13.03 -10.70 -20.05
C PRO A 81 -12.15 -10.36 -21.27
N LEU A 82 -11.16 -9.47 -21.13
CA LEU A 82 -10.28 -9.11 -22.25
C LEU A 82 -9.54 -10.34 -22.81
N PRO A 83 -9.31 -10.38 -24.15
CA PRO A 83 -8.43 -11.37 -24.76
C PRO A 83 -7.06 -11.44 -24.10
N LEU A 84 -6.41 -12.60 -24.17
CA LEU A 84 -5.08 -12.80 -23.58
C LEU A 84 -4.04 -11.80 -24.09
N THR A 85 -4.09 -11.45 -25.37
CA THR A 85 -3.21 -10.45 -26.00
C THR A 85 -3.40 -9.07 -25.39
N GLU A 86 -4.64 -8.62 -25.24
CA GLU A 86 -4.96 -7.33 -24.62
C GLU A 86 -4.59 -7.28 -23.13
N ARG A 87 -4.80 -8.37 -22.39
CA ARG A 87 -4.33 -8.48 -21.00
C ARG A 87 -2.81 -8.40 -20.90
N LYS A 88 -2.07 -9.01 -21.82
CA LYS A 88 -0.60 -8.87 -21.88
C LYS A 88 -0.18 -7.42 -22.14
N THR A 89 -0.84 -6.72 -23.06
CA THR A 89 -0.60 -5.29 -23.31
C THR A 89 -0.90 -4.43 -22.09
N LEU A 90 -2.01 -4.71 -21.40
CA LEU A 90 -2.39 -4.03 -20.16
C LEU A 90 -1.35 -4.25 -19.06
N LEU A 91 -0.87 -5.49 -18.88
CA LEU A 91 0.20 -5.79 -17.92
C LEU A 91 1.50 -5.06 -18.28
N GLY A 92 1.89 -5.11 -19.56
CA GLY A 92 3.10 -4.43 -20.06
C GLY A 92 3.09 -2.92 -19.86
N ARG A 93 1.91 -2.30 -19.82
CA ARG A 93 1.78 -0.84 -19.70
C ARG A 93 1.55 -0.35 -18.28
N TYR A 94 0.83 -1.08 -17.44
CA TYR A 94 0.40 -0.59 -16.13
C TYR A 94 0.93 -1.41 -14.94
N TYR A 95 1.21 -2.70 -15.13
CA TYR A 95 1.65 -3.58 -14.03
C TYR A 95 3.17 -3.75 -14.01
N LEU A 96 3.75 -4.23 -15.12
CA LEU A 96 5.17 -4.57 -15.19
C LEU A 96 6.07 -3.36 -14.94
N PRO A 97 5.85 -2.16 -15.50
CA PRO A 97 6.72 -1.02 -15.24
C PRO A 97 6.76 -0.61 -13.78
N TYR A 98 5.60 -0.62 -13.09
CA TYR A 98 5.53 -0.29 -11.66
C TYR A 98 6.29 -1.33 -10.83
N ARG A 99 6.01 -2.62 -11.06
CA ARG A 99 6.62 -3.72 -10.31
C ARG A 99 8.13 -3.78 -10.53
N ALA A 100 8.58 -3.65 -11.78
CA ALA A 100 9.99 -3.68 -12.13
C ALA A 100 10.76 -2.52 -11.48
N ALA A 101 10.19 -1.31 -11.48
CA ALA A 101 10.84 -0.15 -10.87
C ALA A 101 11.05 -0.32 -9.35
N VAL A 102 10.04 -0.86 -8.65
CA VAL A 102 10.16 -1.17 -7.22
C VAL A 102 11.19 -2.28 -6.98
N GLU A 103 11.10 -3.37 -7.74
CA GLU A 103 12.00 -4.52 -7.62
C GLU A 103 13.46 -4.14 -7.89
N GLU A 104 13.73 -3.39 -8.97
CA GLU A 104 15.06 -2.91 -9.32
C GLU A 104 15.64 -2.04 -8.20
N GLN A 105 14.82 -1.17 -7.60
CA GLN A 105 15.27 -0.32 -6.52
C GLN A 105 15.62 -1.11 -5.25
N VAL A 106 14.82 -2.12 -4.90
CA VAL A 106 15.14 -3.02 -3.77
C VAL A 106 16.39 -3.84 -4.08
N ALA A 107 16.50 -4.40 -5.28
CA ALA A 107 17.66 -5.17 -5.71
C ALA A 107 18.96 -4.34 -5.67
N LYS A 108 18.92 -3.08 -6.12
CA LYS A 108 20.04 -2.13 -6.08
C LYS A 108 20.55 -1.87 -4.66
N TRP A 109 19.66 -1.83 -3.67
CA TRP A 109 20.05 -1.66 -2.27
C TRP A 109 20.52 -2.98 -1.65
N ALA A 110 19.83 -4.09 -1.95
CA ALA A 110 20.21 -5.41 -1.47
C ALA A 110 21.61 -5.83 -1.95
N THR A 111 21.99 -5.54 -3.20
CA THR A 111 23.36 -5.81 -3.71
C THR A 111 24.45 -5.01 -2.98
N LYS A 112 24.09 -3.85 -2.43
CA LYS A 112 24.96 -3.03 -1.57
C LYS A 112 24.90 -3.42 -0.08
N ARG A 113 24.20 -4.53 0.25
CA ARG A 113 23.95 -5.00 1.62
C ARG A 113 23.18 -4.00 2.50
N GLU A 114 22.51 -3.03 1.90
CA GLU A 114 21.63 -2.12 2.62
C GLU A 114 20.34 -2.84 3.03
N THR A 115 19.92 -2.67 4.28
CA THR A 115 18.60 -3.12 4.71
C THR A 115 17.53 -2.17 4.19
N VAL A 116 16.51 -2.69 3.53
CA VAL A 116 15.35 -1.96 3.02
C VAL A 116 14.19 -2.08 3.99
N MET A 117 13.70 -0.94 4.46
CA MET A 117 12.43 -0.80 5.13
C MET A 117 11.40 -0.32 4.12
N HIS A 118 10.48 -1.18 3.75
CA HIS A 118 9.39 -0.84 2.85
C HIS A 118 8.11 -0.55 3.62
N VAL A 119 7.52 0.61 3.37
CA VAL A 119 6.17 0.97 3.84
C VAL A 119 5.25 1.12 2.63
N ALA A 120 4.31 0.19 2.48
CA ALA A 120 3.22 0.29 1.50
C ALA A 120 2.05 1.05 2.14
N VAL A 121 1.67 2.19 1.56
CA VAL A 121 0.68 3.12 2.11
C VAL A 121 -0.70 2.81 1.52
N HIS A 122 -1.59 2.34 2.40
CA HIS A 122 -2.96 1.95 2.12
C HIS A 122 -3.96 2.64 3.05
N SER A 123 -5.23 2.47 2.73
CA SER A 123 -6.32 2.83 3.63
C SER A 123 -7.45 1.81 3.52
N PHE A 124 -8.20 1.64 4.60
CA PHE A 124 -9.33 0.73 4.63
C PHE A 124 -10.63 1.47 4.97
N THR A 125 -11.73 1.06 4.34
CA THR A 125 -13.08 1.57 4.68
C THR A 125 -13.36 1.40 6.19
N PRO A 126 -14.18 2.22 6.87
CA PRO A 126 -14.53 1.98 8.27
C PRO A 126 -15.47 0.79 8.45
N VAL A 127 -16.37 0.52 7.49
CA VAL A 127 -17.39 -0.54 7.56
C VAL A 127 -17.25 -1.49 6.37
N LEU A 128 -17.18 -2.79 6.64
CA LEU A 128 -17.11 -3.85 5.61
C LEU A 128 -17.99 -5.01 6.05
N ASN A 129 -18.88 -5.47 5.17
CA ASN A 129 -19.82 -6.55 5.47
C ASN A 129 -20.59 -6.35 6.80
N SER A 130 -21.03 -5.10 7.04
CA SER A 130 -21.69 -4.67 8.27
C SER A 130 -20.83 -4.69 9.55
N GLU A 131 -19.56 -5.06 9.48
CA GLU A 131 -18.63 -4.97 10.61
C GLU A 131 -17.96 -3.59 10.66
N VAL A 132 -18.06 -2.94 11.81
CA VAL A 132 -17.38 -1.68 12.12
C VAL A 132 -15.95 -1.98 12.56
N ARG A 133 -14.97 -1.35 11.90
CA ARG A 133 -13.56 -1.41 12.27
C ARG A 133 -13.18 -0.13 13.00
N THR A 134 -12.93 -0.25 14.30
CA THR A 134 -12.75 0.89 15.22
C THR A 134 -11.32 1.41 15.29
N LEU A 135 -10.33 0.60 14.93
CA LEU A 135 -8.92 1.02 14.94
C LEU A 135 -8.67 2.20 13.98
N ASP A 136 -7.71 3.05 14.32
CA ASP A 136 -7.29 4.17 13.49
C ASP A 136 -6.24 3.75 12.46
N ILE A 137 -5.26 2.95 12.91
CA ILE A 137 -4.09 2.55 12.13
C ILE A 137 -3.80 1.06 12.29
N GLY A 138 -3.63 0.38 11.17
CA GLY A 138 -3.08 -0.96 11.07
C GLY A 138 -1.62 -0.92 10.63
N LEU A 139 -0.73 -1.61 11.34
CA LEU A 139 0.61 -1.94 10.85
C LEU A 139 0.67 -3.43 10.53
N LEU A 140 0.64 -3.77 9.24
CA LEU A 140 0.56 -5.16 8.79
C LEU A 140 1.92 -5.64 8.30
N TYR A 141 2.33 -6.80 8.75
CA TYR A 141 3.62 -7.41 8.41
C TYR A 141 3.53 -8.94 8.48
N ASP A 142 4.57 -9.67 8.09
CA ASP A 142 4.62 -11.11 8.32
C ASP A 142 5.08 -11.40 9.77
N PRO A 143 4.24 -11.96 10.66
CA PRO A 143 4.60 -12.18 12.05
C PRO A 143 5.78 -13.13 12.27
N SER A 144 6.11 -13.97 11.28
CA SER A 144 7.29 -14.84 11.32
C SER A 144 8.60 -14.08 11.13
N ARG A 145 8.55 -12.85 10.59
CA ARG A 145 9.73 -12.03 10.31
C ARG A 145 10.02 -11.12 11.50
N ARG A 146 11.00 -11.52 12.31
CA ARG A 146 11.41 -10.80 13.53
C ARG A 146 11.72 -9.32 13.28
N ILE A 147 12.39 -8.98 12.17
CA ILE A 147 12.75 -7.60 11.81
C ILE A 147 11.51 -6.74 11.57
N GLU A 148 10.50 -7.25 10.85
CA GLU A 148 9.26 -6.51 10.58
C GLU A 148 8.46 -6.30 11.86
N LYS A 149 8.37 -7.34 12.69
CA LYS A 149 7.74 -7.25 14.02
C LYS A 149 8.41 -6.17 14.87
N GLN A 150 9.74 -6.15 14.93
CA GLN A 150 10.48 -5.16 15.73
C GLN A 150 10.23 -3.73 15.26
N TRP A 151 10.20 -3.49 13.95
CA TRP A 151 9.89 -2.17 13.40
C TRP A 151 8.43 -1.77 13.60
N ALA A 152 7.48 -2.68 13.41
CA ALA A 152 6.06 -2.40 13.65
C ALA A 152 5.79 -2.04 15.12
N LEU A 153 6.35 -2.79 16.07
CA LEU A 153 6.23 -2.50 17.50
C LEU A 153 6.85 -1.13 17.83
N ARG A 154 8.06 -0.86 17.33
CA ARG A 154 8.76 0.42 17.55
C ARG A 154 7.98 1.60 16.97
N TRP A 155 7.45 1.46 15.76
CA TRP A 155 6.69 2.51 15.11
C TRP A 155 5.39 2.80 15.86
N ARG A 156 4.66 1.76 16.26
CA ARG A 156 3.50 1.87 17.15
C ARG A 156 3.85 2.59 18.45
N ASP A 157 4.89 2.16 19.16
CA ASP A 157 5.26 2.74 20.45
C ASP A 157 5.65 4.23 20.28
N THR A 158 6.25 4.57 19.14
CA THR A 158 6.55 5.96 18.77
C THR A 158 5.28 6.77 18.46
N MET A 159 4.29 6.18 17.79
CA MET A 159 2.98 6.83 17.59
C MET A 159 2.31 7.11 18.95
N LEU A 160 2.24 6.11 19.83
CA LEU A 160 1.60 6.23 21.14
C LEU A 160 2.33 7.20 22.07
N ALA A 161 3.64 7.39 21.89
CA ALA A 161 4.40 8.40 22.61
C ALA A 161 4.13 9.84 22.11
N ILE A 162 3.65 10.01 20.87
CA ILE A 162 3.25 11.31 20.30
C ILE A 162 1.78 11.60 20.62
N ASP A 163 0.92 10.61 20.42
CA ASP A 163 -0.50 10.68 20.68
C ASP A 163 -0.96 9.36 21.33
N PRO A 164 -1.22 9.32 22.64
CA PRO A 164 -1.64 8.10 23.33
C PRO A 164 -3.10 7.72 23.05
N THR A 165 -3.87 8.58 22.37
CA THR A 165 -5.29 8.35 22.08
C THR A 165 -5.52 7.55 20.80
N VAL A 166 -4.52 7.51 19.90
CA VAL A 166 -4.62 6.79 18.63
C VAL A 166 -4.65 5.27 18.81
N GLU A 167 -5.65 4.62 18.24
CA GLU A 167 -5.77 3.16 18.27
C GLU A 167 -4.97 2.52 17.13
N VAL A 168 -3.77 2.04 17.47
CA VAL A 168 -2.89 1.32 16.54
C VAL A 168 -2.91 -0.18 16.81
N ARG A 169 -3.19 -0.99 15.78
CA ARG A 169 -3.23 -2.46 15.87
C ARG A 169 -2.25 -3.11 14.91
N MET A 170 -1.61 -4.18 15.36
CA MET A 170 -0.75 -5.00 14.51
C MET A 170 -1.61 -6.00 13.75
N ASN A 171 -1.36 -6.17 12.45
CA ASN A 171 -2.04 -7.19 11.63
C ASN A 171 -3.57 -7.15 11.73
N ARG A 172 -4.13 -5.94 11.79
CA ARG A 172 -5.56 -5.63 11.68
C ARG A 172 -5.71 -4.39 10.79
N PRO A 173 -6.73 -4.34 9.91
CA PRO A 173 -7.79 -5.34 9.73
C PRO A 173 -7.35 -6.61 8.97
N TYR A 174 -6.17 -6.62 8.35
CA TYR A 174 -5.66 -7.76 7.59
C TYR A 174 -4.37 -8.35 8.16
N LEU A 175 -4.04 -9.58 7.80
CA LEU A 175 -2.92 -10.32 8.41
C LEU A 175 -1.52 -9.88 7.96
N GLY A 176 -1.35 -9.01 6.94
CA GLY A 176 -0.04 -8.54 6.47
C GLY A 176 0.83 -9.58 5.74
N LYS A 177 0.28 -10.77 5.48
CA LYS A 177 0.91 -11.90 4.79
C LYS A 177 0.14 -12.38 3.56
N ALA A 178 -0.84 -11.58 3.11
CA ALA A 178 -1.55 -11.86 1.86
C ALA A 178 -0.58 -11.82 0.67
N ASP A 179 -1.02 -12.32 -0.48
CA ASP A 179 -0.25 -12.24 -1.72
C ASP A 179 -0.15 -10.78 -2.22
N GLY A 180 0.71 -9.99 -1.60
CA GLY A 180 0.95 -8.58 -1.93
C GLY A 180 2.39 -8.31 -2.38
N LEU A 181 2.66 -7.07 -2.80
CA LEU A 181 3.99 -6.56 -3.11
C LEU A 181 4.98 -6.78 -1.96
N PRO A 182 4.64 -6.54 -0.68
CA PRO A 182 5.54 -6.89 0.41
C PRO A 182 5.87 -8.38 0.46
N THR A 183 4.87 -9.25 0.37
CA THR A 183 5.07 -10.71 0.36
C THR A 183 5.90 -11.18 -0.83
N TYR A 184 5.73 -10.56 -2.00
CA TYR A 184 6.56 -10.84 -3.16
C TYR A 184 8.03 -10.45 -2.93
N LEU A 185 8.29 -9.23 -2.44
CA LEU A 185 9.64 -8.73 -2.21
C LEU A 185 10.35 -9.49 -1.07
N ARG A 186 9.62 -9.96 -0.05
CA ARG A 186 10.14 -10.87 0.98
C ARG A 186 10.74 -12.15 0.39
N LYS A 187 10.13 -12.70 -0.67
CA LYS A 187 10.61 -13.92 -1.34
C LYS A 187 11.87 -13.65 -2.17
N LEU A 188 11.94 -12.50 -2.83
CA LEU A 188 13.11 -12.10 -3.63
C LEU A 188 14.31 -11.70 -2.75
N HIS A 189 14.07 -11.05 -1.62
CA HIS A 189 15.11 -10.46 -0.78
C HIS A 189 14.97 -10.86 0.70
N PRO A 190 15.07 -12.17 1.04
CA PRO A 190 14.72 -12.67 2.37
C PRO A 190 15.55 -12.09 3.52
N THR A 191 16.78 -11.65 3.28
CA THR A 191 17.71 -11.16 4.33
C THR A 191 17.83 -9.65 4.42
N HIS A 192 17.60 -8.91 3.33
CA HIS A 192 17.83 -7.46 3.24
C HIS A 192 16.54 -6.64 3.13
N TYR A 193 15.38 -7.28 3.16
CA TYR A 193 14.09 -6.62 3.02
C TYR A 193 13.16 -6.89 4.19
N ALA A 194 12.47 -5.84 4.63
CA ALA A 194 11.33 -5.93 5.53
C ALA A 194 10.22 -4.99 5.05
N GLY A 195 8.99 -5.50 5.01
CA GLY A 195 7.82 -4.77 4.53
C GLY A 195 6.76 -4.62 5.61
N ILE A 196 6.24 -3.41 5.74
CA ILE A 196 5.04 -3.06 6.52
C ILE A 196 4.01 -2.45 5.57
N GLU A 197 2.78 -2.97 5.59
CA GLU A 197 1.62 -2.28 5.01
C GLU A 197 1.05 -1.36 6.09
N LEU A 198 1.10 -0.05 5.85
CA LEU A 198 0.43 0.96 6.66
C LEU A 198 -1.02 1.07 6.17
N GLU A 199 -1.97 0.80 7.05
CA GLU A 199 -3.40 0.87 6.77
C GLU A 199 -4.03 1.95 7.64
N VAL A 200 -4.60 3.00 7.05
CA VAL A 200 -5.26 4.08 7.80
C VAL A 200 -6.78 4.03 7.59
N ASN A 201 -7.55 4.18 8.66
CA ASN A 201 -9.00 4.09 8.62
C ASN A 201 -9.61 5.29 7.88
N GLN A 202 -10.33 5.02 6.78
CA GLN A 202 -11.03 6.03 5.99
C GLN A 202 -12.12 6.78 6.78
N GLY A 203 -12.54 6.28 7.94
CA GLY A 203 -13.43 7.00 8.87
C GLY A 203 -12.89 8.36 9.33
N HIS A 204 -11.57 8.58 9.24
CA HIS A 204 -10.94 9.86 9.56
C HIS A 204 -11.01 10.89 8.42
N LEU A 205 -11.42 10.50 7.21
CA LEU A 205 -11.36 11.40 6.07
C LEU A 205 -12.29 12.60 6.21
N VAL A 206 -11.72 13.80 6.01
CA VAL A 206 -12.47 15.06 5.87
C VAL A 206 -12.22 15.58 4.46
N ASN A 207 -13.29 15.75 3.67
CA ASN A 207 -13.21 16.17 2.27
C ASN A 207 -12.22 15.32 1.43
N GLY A 208 -12.25 13.99 1.64
CA GLY A 208 -11.42 13.03 0.92
C GLY A 208 -9.94 13.01 1.30
N LYS A 209 -9.55 13.67 2.40
CA LYS A 209 -8.16 13.75 2.87
C LYS A 209 -8.08 13.37 4.35
N PHE A 210 -6.98 12.74 4.74
CA PHE A 210 -6.68 12.54 6.15
C PHE A 210 -6.39 13.89 6.83
N PRO A 211 -6.84 14.10 8.07
CA PRO A 211 -6.56 15.30 8.84
C PRO A 211 -5.06 15.54 8.94
N LYS A 212 -4.66 16.82 9.01
CA LYS A 212 -3.26 17.22 9.05
C LYS A 212 -2.53 16.57 10.25
N ASP A 213 -3.19 16.53 11.40
CA ASP A 213 -2.59 16.02 12.64
C ASP A 213 -2.36 14.52 12.58
N LEU A 214 -3.31 13.74 12.05
CA LEU A 214 -3.12 12.30 11.79
C LEU A 214 -1.96 12.06 10.82
N ALA A 215 -1.90 12.82 9.72
CA ALA A 215 -0.82 12.68 8.75
C ALA A 215 0.56 13.08 9.34
N LEU A 216 0.60 14.10 10.19
CA LEU A 216 1.82 14.50 10.92
C LEU A 216 2.22 13.45 11.95
N LEU A 217 1.28 12.88 12.70
CA LEU A 217 1.51 11.78 13.62
C LEU A 217 2.19 10.60 12.91
N VAL A 218 1.62 10.15 11.78
CA VAL A 218 2.19 9.06 10.98
C VAL A 218 3.59 9.41 10.48
N ARG A 219 3.79 10.62 9.95
CA ARG A 219 5.08 11.07 9.43
C ARG A 219 6.16 11.14 10.52
N GLU A 220 5.88 11.85 11.61
CA GLU A 220 6.84 12.07 12.68
C GLU A 220 7.17 10.77 13.41
N SER A 221 6.17 9.92 13.66
CA SER A 221 6.41 8.60 14.25
C SER A 221 7.25 7.70 13.35
N LEU A 222 7.03 7.71 12.03
CA LEU A 222 7.83 6.94 11.08
C LEU A 222 9.29 7.37 11.14
N LYS A 223 9.56 8.67 11.00
CA LYS A 223 10.92 9.23 11.06
C LYS A 223 11.65 8.86 12.36
N ARG A 224 10.99 9.07 13.50
CA ARG A 224 11.56 8.77 14.83
C ARG A 224 11.80 7.27 15.02
N SER A 225 10.96 6.42 14.44
CA SER A 225 11.13 4.96 14.50
C SER A 225 12.33 4.45 13.69
N LEU A 226 12.72 5.18 12.63
CA LEU A 226 13.84 4.82 11.75
C LEU A 226 15.20 5.36 12.24
N ALA A 227 15.19 6.42 13.05
CA ALA A 227 16.41 7.09 13.54
C ALA A 227 17.06 6.43 14.78
N ARG A 228 16.40 5.41 15.34
CA ARG A 228 16.85 4.64 16.51
C ARG A 228 17.10 3.20 16.11
#